data_AF-A0A6P3ZGR3-F1
#
_entry.id   AF-A0A6P3ZGR3-F1
#
_cell.length_a   1.000
_cell.length_b   1.000
_cell.length_c   1.000
_cell.angle_alpha   90.00
_cell.angle_beta   90.00
_cell.angle_gamma   90.00
#
_symmetry.space_group_name_H-M   'P 1'
#
loop_
_entity.id
_entity.type
_entity.pdbx_description
1 polymer ?
#
loop_
_entity_poly.entity_id
_entity_poly.type
_entity_poly.pdbx_seq_one_letter_code
_entity_poly.pdbx_strand_id
1 'polypeptide(L)'
;MRSLSLSSPFPTLFNGKPDEVNIVDSGISLHFGRDETLSLFHALGKFLHNKRETENAMEFDGDEFFVRKELSRLPLKMEAPEKILCQAHGQARPIADFLHENVQDFLSDEAINDAWTVASYLGDADLLLATFRGMLARHNEVENVLQSAAASVAVRGVLFGNFHPLPPRWHAIRRPKLWQIEQSSLSNKKEMVKRRYDLHKRLSSSDATAIAIEYTPLIKWLGFGVPGGRETCEGNGKEEEIIDMMNLDEQESFSDDEIEDW
;
A
#
# COMPACT_ATOMS: atom_id res chain seq x y z
N MET A 1 13.72 -32.58 -59.08
CA MET A 1 14.02 -33.81 -58.31
C MET A 1 15.28 -33.59 -57.48
N ARG A 2 15.15 -33.52 -56.16
CA ARG A 2 16.18 -33.91 -55.18
C ARG A 2 15.51 -33.98 -53.80
N SER A 3 15.27 -35.23 -53.41
CA SER A 3 14.90 -35.68 -52.07
C SER A 3 16.18 -35.93 -51.30
N LEU A 4 16.26 -35.53 -50.03
CA LEU A 4 17.25 -36.06 -49.09
C LEU A 4 16.56 -36.40 -47.77
N SER A 5 16.50 -37.70 -47.53
CA SER A 5 16.04 -38.39 -46.34
C SER A 5 17.22 -38.79 -45.44
N LEU A 6 16.88 -38.95 -44.15
CA LEU A 6 17.64 -39.40 -42.98
C LEU A 6 18.75 -40.47 -43.16
N SER A 7 19.79 -40.35 -42.31
CA SER A 7 20.37 -41.45 -41.50
C SER A 7 21.31 -40.87 -40.41
N SER A 8 21.00 -41.03 -39.11
CA SER A 8 21.59 -41.94 -38.09
C SER A 8 22.98 -41.49 -37.56
N PRO A 9 23.55 -42.02 -36.44
CA PRO A 9 23.10 -43.00 -35.45
C PRO A 9 23.35 -42.61 -33.96
N PHE A 10 22.82 -43.42 -33.03
CA PHE A 10 23.23 -43.47 -31.60
C PHE A 10 24.62 -44.12 -31.43
N PRO A 11 25.37 -43.78 -30.36
CA PRO A 11 26.09 -44.80 -29.61
C PRO A 11 25.92 -44.72 -28.08
N THR A 12 25.55 -45.86 -27.53
CA THR A 12 25.89 -46.50 -26.24
C THR A 12 26.63 -45.73 -25.13
N LEU A 13 25.92 -45.61 -24.00
CA LEU A 13 26.27 -45.96 -22.61
C LEU A 13 27.76 -46.15 -22.26
N PHE A 14 28.29 -45.24 -21.45
CA PHE A 14 29.48 -45.43 -20.63
C PHE A 14 29.10 -45.32 -19.14
N ASN A 15 29.41 -46.37 -18.38
CA ASN A 15 29.28 -46.43 -16.93
C ASN A 15 30.29 -45.48 -16.25
N GLY A 16 29.81 -44.60 -15.38
CA GLY A 16 30.61 -43.81 -14.44
C GLY A 16 29.72 -43.34 -13.29
N LYS A 17 30.17 -43.54 -12.05
CA LYS A 17 29.44 -43.27 -10.80
C LYS A 17 28.93 -41.81 -10.71
N PRO A 18 27.74 -41.55 -10.12
CA PRO A 18 27.36 -40.18 -9.79
C PRO A 18 28.03 -39.78 -8.47
N ASP A 19 29.07 -38.93 -8.57
CA ASP A 19 29.49 -38.10 -7.44
C ASP A 19 28.45 -36.98 -7.26
N GLU A 20 27.98 -36.84 -6.03
CA GLU A 20 27.06 -35.80 -5.57
C GLU A 20 27.62 -34.40 -5.89
N VAL A 21 27.02 -33.75 -6.88
CA VAL A 21 27.10 -32.30 -7.01
C VAL A 21 25.77 -31.76 -6.54
N ASN A 22 25.75 -31.32 -5.27
CA ASN A 22 24.67 -30.55 -4.68
C ASN A 22 24.51 -29.24 -5.47
N ILE A 23 23.66 -29.27 -6.49
CA ILE A 23 23.12 -28.06 -7.09
C ILE A 23 22.20 -27.47 -6.03
N VAL A 24 22.67 -26.39 -5.41
CA VAL A 24 21.90 -25.58 -4.47
C VAL A 24 20.70 -25.03 -5.25
N ASP A 25 19.59 -25.72 -5.11
CA ASP A 25 18.26 -25.27 -5.49
C ASP A 25 17.98 -23.96 -4.74
N SER A 26 18.35 -22.83 -5.34
CA SER A 26 17.85 -21.51 -4.94
C SER A 26 16.42 -21.34 -5.46
N GLY A 27 15.57 -22.32 -5.16
CA GLY A 27 14.14 -22.15 -5.18
C GLY A 27 13.80 -21.29 -3.99
N ILE A 28 13.28 -20.09 -4.24
CA ILE A 28 12.48 -19.38 -3.24
C ILE A 28 11.21 -20.23 -3.07
N SER A 29 11.32 -21.29 -2.29
CA SER A 29 10.17 -22.05 -1.86
C SER A 29 9.48 -21.21 -0.79
N LEU A 30 8.48 -20.44 -1.21
CA LEU A 30 7.45 -19.90 -0.32
C LEU A 30 6.66 -21.09 0.23
N HIS A 31 7.26 -21.82 1.17
CA HIS A 31 6.54 -22.72 2.04
C HIS A 31 5.61 -21.87 2.90
N PHE A 32 4.35 -21.74 2.47
CA PHE A 32 3.23 -21.36 3.32
C PHE A 32 2.97 -22.49 4.31
N GLY A 33 3.87 -22.64 5.28
CA GLY A 33 3.78 -23.63 6.32
C GLY A 33 2.90 -23.09 7.44
N ARG A 34 1.60 -23.43 7.42
CA ARG A 34 0.64 -23.30 8.53
C ARG A 34 0.99 -22.15 9.49
N ASP A 35 0.83 -20.95 8.97
CA ASP A 35 1.32 -19.72 9.58
C ASP A 35 0.64 -19.45 10.93
N GLU A 36 1.43 -19.10 11.95
CA GLU A 36 0.93 -18.33 13.08
C GLU A 36 0.40 -17.00 12.53
N THR A 37 -0.91 -16.92 12.35
CA THR A 37 -1.54 -15.75 11.73
C THR A 37 -1.37 -14.55 12.65
N LEU A 38 -0.75 -13.49 12.11
CA LEU A 38 -0.56 -12.24 12.83
C LEU A 38 -1.70 -11.30 12.46
N SER A 39 -2.29 -10.59 13.43
CA SER A 39 -3.22 -9.51 13.11
C SER A 39 -2.50 -8.42 12.29
N LEU A 40 -3.18 -7.87 11.28
CA LEU A 40 -2.70 -6.73 10.50
C LEU A 40 -2.25 -5.57 11.39
N PHE A 41 -3.00 -5.26 12.46
CA PHE A 41 -2.66 -4.17 13.38
C PHE A 41 -1.41 -4.47 14.19
N HIS A 42 -1.18 -5.74 14.53
CA HIS A 42 0.04 -6.15 15.22
C HIS A 42 1.26 -6.06 14.29
N ALA A 43 1.11 -6.44 13.02
CA ALA A 43 2.14 -6.24 12.00
C ALA A 43 2.47 -4.74 11.81
N LEU A 44 1.44 -3.90 11.63
CA LEU A 44 1.59 -2.45 11.52
C LEU A 44 2.27 -1.85 12.75
N GLY A 45 1.92 -2.31 13.94
CA GLY A 45 2.58 -1.91 15.19
C GLY A 45 4.08 -2.21 15.18
N LYS A 46 4.47 -3.43 14.74
CA LYS A 46 5.90 -3.77 14.58
C LYS A 46 6.61 -2.81 13.63
N PHE A 47 6.01 -2.53 12.48
CA PHE A 47 6.61 -1.66 11.46
C PHE A 47 6.74 -0.20 11.92
N LEU A 48 5.67 0.36 12.49
CA LEU A 48 5.61 1.76 12.92
C LEU A 48 6.52 2.04 14.11
N HIS A 49 6.60 1.12 15.08
CA HIS A 49 7.51 1.28 16.21
C HIS A 49 8.99 1.10 15.85
N ASN A 50 9.30 0.43 14.73
CA ASN A 50 10.65 0.27 14.20
C ASN A 50 11.70 -0.06 15.29
N LYS A 51 11.35 -0.98 16.19
CA LYS A 51 12.21 -1.33 17.33
C LYS A 51 13.49 -1.98 16.79
N ARG A 52 14.64 -1.50 17.23
CA ARG A 52 15.96 -2.02 16.87
C ARG A 52 16.71 -2.54 18.08
N GLU A 53 17.68 -3.42 17.84
CA GLU A 53 18.66 -3.86 18.83
C GLU A 53 19.44 -2.66 19.37
N THR A 54 19.89 -2.76 20.61
CA THR A 54 20.77 -1.77 21.24
C THR A 54 22.22 -2.22 21.06
N GLU A 55 23.18 -1.29 20.95
CA GLU A 55 24.61 -1.54 20.65
C GLU A 55 25.29 -2.67 21.44
N ASN A 56 24.76 -3.06 22.60
CA ASN A 56 25.31 -4.14 23.43
C ASN A 56 25.14 -5.57 22.88
N ALA A 57 24.60 -5.77 21.68
CA ALA A 57 24.21 -7.10 21.19
C ALA A 57 25.30 -7.86 20.40
N MET A 58 26.26 -7.19 19.73
CA MET A 58 27.27 -7.90 18.91
C MET A 58 28.59 -7.12 18.79
N GLU A 59 29.67 -7.67 19.37
CA GLU A 59 31.03 -7.46 18.86
C GLU A 59 31.15 -8.25 17.55
N PHE A 60 31.27 -7.57 16.41
CA PHE A 60 31.48 -8.23 15.12
C PHE A 60 32.98 -8.44 14.87
N ASP A 61 33.34 -9.71 14.65
CA ASP A 61 34.63 -10.15 14.13
C ASP A 61 34.76 -9.74 12.64
N GLY A 62 35.97 -9.33 12.26
CA GLY A 62 36.21 -8.46 11.11
C GLY A 62 36.00 -9.11 9.74
N ASP A 63 35.16 -8.46 8.93
CA ASP A 63 35.39 -8.28 7.48
C ASP A 63 34.60 -7.02 7.03
N GLU A 64 35.27 -5.86 7.05
CA GLU A 64 34.61 -4.54 7.09
C GLU A 64 34.34 -4.00 5.68
N PHE A 65 33.20 -4.37 5.09
CA PHE A 65 32.58 -3.52 4.07
C PHE A 65 32.11 -2.24 4.75
N PHE A 66 32.79 -1.12 4.50
CA PHE A 66 32.39 0.19 5.02
C PHE A 66 31.07 0.65 4.40
N VAL A 67 29.96 0.32 5.03
CA VAL A 67 28.67 0.94 4.75
C VAL A 67 28.74 2.38 5.24
N ARG A 68 28.33 3.33 4.39
CA ARG A 68 28.24 4.74 4.77
C ARG A 68 27.43 4.89 6.05
N LYS A 69 27.91 5.71 6.99
CA LYS A 69 27.30 5.87 8.32
C LYS A 69 25.81 6.22 8.24
N GLU A 70 25.41 6.99 7.22
CA GLU A 70 24.03 7.41 6.99
C GLU A 70 23.11 6.26 6.55
N LEU A 71 23.68 5.17 6.04
CA LEU A 71 22.95 3.96 5.61
C LEU A 71 23.02 2.84 6.66
N SER A 72 23.91 2.96 7.65
CA SER A 72 24.04 1.98 8.72
C SER A 72 22.83 2.01 9.64
N ARG A 73 22.34 0.83 10.02
CA ARG A 73 21.21 0.64 10.93
C ARG A 73 21.46 -0.56 11.83
N LEU A 74 21.10 -0.46 13.11
CA LEU A 74 21.10 -1.60 14.03
C LEU A 74 20.06 -2.66 13.58
N PRO A 75 20.27 -3.95 13.85
CA PRO A 75 19.32 -5.00 13.51
C PRO A 75 17.91 -4.73 14.05
N LEU A 76 16.88 -5.17 13.33
CA LEU A 76 15.49 -5.01 13.72
C LEU A 76 15.11 -6.02 14.83
N LYS A 77 14.35 -5.58 15.83
CA LYS A 77 13.73 -6.44 16.87
C LYS A 77 12.42 -7.06 16.36
N MET A 78 12.47 -7.70 15.21
CA MET A 78 11.36 -8.42 14.59
C MET A 78 11.90 -9.37 13.52
N GLU A 79 11.08 -10.30 13.06
CA GLU A 79 11.41 -11.12 11.90
C GLU A 79 11.56 -10.27 10.63
N ALA A 80 12.07 -10.85 9.54
CA ALA A 80 12.17 -10.16 8.26
C ALA A 80 10.82 -9.50 7.88
N PRO A 81 10.80 -8.23 7.44
CA PRO A 81 9.55 -7.50 7.18
C PRO A 81 8.62 -8.23 6.21
N GLU A 82 9.19 -8.88 5.19
CA GLU A 82 8.44 -9.71 4.23
C GLU A 82 7.76 -10.91 4.88
N LYS A 83 8.40 -11.54 5.88
CA LYS A 83 7.81 -12.67 6.61
C LYS A 83 6.62 -12.20 7.46
N ILE A 84 6.75 -11.04 8.11
CA ILE A 84 5.66 -10.42 8.88
C ILE A 84 4.50 -10.04 7.94
N LEU A 85 4.80 -9.51 6.76
CA LEU A 85 3.81 -9.21 5.73
C LEU A 85 3.03 -10.47 5.31
N CYS A 86 3.72 -11.60 5.10
CA CYS A 86 3.08 -12.88 4.78
C CYS A 86 2.16 -13.37 5.90
N GLN A 87 2.62 -13.33 7.16
CA GLN A 87 1.84 -13.74 8.34
C GLN A 87 0.60 -12.87 8.58
N ALA A 88 0.67 -11.58 8.20
CA ALA A 88 -0.42 -10.63 8.42
C ALA A 88 -1.58 -10.78 7.43
N HIS A 89 -1.37 -11.52 6.32
CA HIS A 89 -2.31 -11.69 5.20
C HIS A 89 -2.97 -10.38 4.71
N GLY A 90 -2.29 -9.24 4.91
CA GLY A 90 -2.81 -7.94 4.55
C GLY A 90 -2.64 -7.68 3.05
N GLN A 91 -3.66 -7.11 2.42
CA GLN A 91 -3.55 -6.63 1.05
C GLN A 91 -2.58 -5.44 0.98
N ALA A 92 -1.78 -5.35 -0.09
CA ALA A 92 -0.73 -4.34 -0.21
C ALA A 92 -1.23 -2.90 -0.08
N ARG A 93 -2.41 -2.61 -0.66
CA ARG A 93 -3.00 -1.26 -0.63
C ARG A 93 -3.38 -0.83 0.79
N PRO A 94 -4.18 -1.61 1.56
CA PRO A 94 -4.42 -1.33 2.97
C PRO A 94 -3.13 -1.11 3.78
N ILE A 95 -2.10 -1.94 3.61
CA ILE A 95 -0.84 -1.79 4.33
C ILE A 95 -0.21 -0.42 4.04
N ALA A 96 -0.05 -0.06 2.77
CA ALA A 96 0.48 1.24 2.38
C ALA A 96 -0.38 2.40 2.91
N ASP A 97 -1.71 2.31 2.78
CA ASP A 97 -2.64 3.33 3.24
C ASP A 97 -2.57 3.53 4.77
N PHE A 98 -2.46 2.45 5.55
CA PHE A 98 -2.28 2.50 7.01
C PHE A 98 -0.94 3.11 7.40
N LEU A 99 0.15 2.77 6.70
CA LEU A 99 1.46 3.36 6.97
C LEU A 99 1.45 4.87 6.65
N HIS A 100 0.89 5.28 5.50
CA HIS A 100 0.73 6.69 5.14
C HIS A 100 -0.04 7.50 6.19
N GLU A 101 -1.17 7.00 6.68
CA GLU A 101 -2.01 7.71 7.66
C GLU A 101 -1.32 7.85 9.03
N ASN A 102 -0.48 6.90 9.42
CA ASN A 102 -0.02 6.77 10.81
C ASN A 102 1.45 7.09 11.01
N VAL A 103 2.32 6.97 10.00
CA VAL A 103 3.77 7.05 10.20
C VAL A 103 4.23 8.38 10.80
N GLN A 104 3.53 9.47 10.49
CA GLN A 104 3.84 10.80 11.04
C GLN A 104 3.86 10.83 12.57
N ASP A 105 2.99 10.05 13.24
CA ASP A 105 2.92 10.02 14.70
C ASP A 105 4.13 9.29 15.34
N PHE A 106 4.94 8.60 14.53
CA PHE A 106 6.09 7.79 14.96
C PHE A 106 7.44 8.39 14.54
N LEU A 107 7.42 9.53 13.83
CA LEU A 107 8.60 10.28 13.42
C LEU A 107 8.93 11.34 14.48
N SER A 108 10.22 11.61 14.68
CA SER A 108 10.65 12.75 15.48
C SER A 108 10.34 14.06 14.76
N ASP A 109 9.76 15.03 15.47
CA ASP A 109 9.43 16.37 14.93
C ASP A 109 10.68 17.11 14.39
N GLU A 110 11.87 16.77 14.90
CA GLU A 110 13.15 17.36 14.48
C GLU A 110 13.76 16.64 13.25
N ALA A 111 13.26 15.46 12.88
CA ALA A 111 13.83 14.60 11.85
C ALA A 111 13.13 14.77 10.48
N ILE A 112 13.17 15.97 9.92
CA ILE A 112 12.52 16.27 8.63
C ILE A 112 13.06 15.42 7.47
N ASN A 113 14.34 15.05 7.50
CA ASN A 113 14.96 14.21 6.48
C ASN A 113 14.40 12.79 6.52
N ASP A 114 14.12 12.26 7.71
CA ASP A 114 13.52 10.94 7.90
C ASP A 114 12.11 10.94 7.32
N ALA A 115 11.32 11.98 7.62
CA ALA A 115 9.99 12.17 7.05
C ALA A 115 10.03 12.24 5.51
N TRP A 116 10.99 12.97 4.95
CA TRP A 116 11.19 13.04 3.50
C TRP A 116 11.52 11.67 2.89
N THR A 117 12.44 10.92 3.50
CA THR A 117 12.82 9.59 3.01
C THR A 117 11.66 8.61 3.09
N VAL A 118 10.95 8.57 4.21
CA VAL A 118 9.74 7.74 4.37
C VAL A 118 8.68 8.10 3.33
N ALA A 119 8.36 9.38 3.18
CA ALA A 119 7.36 9.84 2.22
C ALA A 119 7.76 9.50 0.78
N SER A 120 9.05 9.57 0.45
CA SER A 120 9.56 9.19 -0.87
C SER A 120 9.31 7.70 -1.16
N TYR A 121 9.65 6.81 -0.23
CA TYR A 121 9.40 5.37 -0.40
C TYR A 121 7.90 5.03 -0.43
N LEU A 122 7.09 5.69 0.38
CA LEU A 122 5.64 5.50 0.33
C LEU A 122 5.04 6.00 -1.00
N GLY A 123 5.61 7.07 -1.58
CA GLY A 123 5.30 7.52 -2.93
C GLY A 123 5.70 6.51 -4.02
N ASP A 124 6.87 5.88 -3.89
CA ASP A 124 7.29 4.79 -4.79
C ASP A 124 6.36 3.58 -4.69
N ALA A 125 5.93 3.22 -3.47
CA ALA A 125 4.93 2.18 -3.26
C ALA A 125 3.58 2.55 -3.91
N ASP A 126 3.15 3.80 -3.81
CA ASP A 126 1.95 4.29 -4.49
C ASP A 126 2.06 4.22 -6.01
N LEU A 127 3.24 4.49 -6.59
CA LEU A 127 3.46 4.35 -8.04
C LEU A 127 3.30 2.88 -8.49
N LEU A 128 3.82 1.94 -7.71
CA LEU A 128 3.66 0.50 -7.96
C LEU A 128 2.18 0.09 -7.88
N LEU A 129 1.44 0.61 -6.88
CA LEU A 129 0.01 0.36 -6.71
C LEU A 129 -0.87 1.09 -7.75
N ALA A 130 -0.44 2.25 -8.27
CA ALA A 130 -1.16 3.01 -9.29
C ALA A 130 -1.03 2.37 -10.67
N THR A 131 0.15 1.83 -10.99
CA THR A 131 0.40 1.07 -12.22
C THR A 131 -0.58 -0.11 -12.36
N PHE A 132 -1.03 -0.65 -11.22
CA PHE A 132 -2.08 -1.67 -11.17
C PHE A 132 -3.48 -1.15 -11.55
N ARG A 133 -3.90 0.06 -11.13
CA ARG A 133 -5.26 0.60 -11.39
C ARG A 133 -5.58 0.82 -12.88
N GLY A 134 -4.57 0.92 -13.76
CA GLY A 134 -4.75 1.22 -15.19
C GLY A 134 -4.56 0.03 -16.15
N MET A 135 -4.00 -1.08 -15.68
CA MET A 135 -3.69 -2.23 -16.51
C MET A 135 -4.82 -3.26 -16.39
N LEU A 136 -5.59 -3.40 -17.47
CA LEU A 136 -6.71 -4.31 -17.64
C LEU A 136 -6.54 -5.63 -16.87
N ALA A 137 -7.48 -5.90 -15.96
CA ALA A 137 -7.63 -7.13 -15.18
C ALA A 137 -7.37 -8.40 -16.00
N ARG A 138 -6.13 -8.87 -15.97
CA ARG A 138 -5.71 -10.20 -16.39
C ARG A 138 -4.95 -10.72 -15.18
N HIS A 139 -5.63 -11.47 -14.32
CA HIS A 139 -5.01 -12.15 -13.17
C HIS A 139 -3.76 -12.89 -13.66
N ASN A 140 -2.61 -12.28 -13.45
CA ASN A 140 -1.31 -12.78 -13.87
C ASN A 140 -0.40 -12.72 -12.64
N GLU A 141 0.48 -13.69 -12.49
CA GLU A 141 1.41 -13.79 -11.34
C GLU A 141 2.23 -12.51 -11.11
N VAL A 142 2.47 -11.72 -12.17
CA VAL A 142 3.13 -10.41 -12.14
C VAL A 142 2.38 -9.38 -11.26
N GLU A 143 1.06 -9.47 -11.19
CA GLU A 143 0.19 -8.63 -10.35
C GLU A 143 0.50 -8.84 -8.86
N ASN A 144 0.62 -10.11 -8.45
CA ASN A 144 0.96 -10.49 -7.08
C ASN A 144 2.37 -10.01 -6.71
N VAL A 145 3.30 -10.05 -7.67
CA VAL A 145 4.68 -9.55 -7.48
C VAL A 145 4.69 -8.03 -7.29
N LEU A 146 3.97 -7.27 -8.12
CA LEU A 146 3.88 -5.81 -7.99
C LEU A 146 3.24 -5.37 -6.67
N GLN A 147 2.16 -6.04 -6.26
CA GLN A 147 1.52 -5.75 -4.97
C GLN A 147 2.43 -6.12 -3.79
N SER A 148 3.07 -7.29 -3.83
CA SER A 148 4.03 -7.70 -2.79
C SER A 148 5.23 -6.77 -2.72
N ALA A 149 5.75 -6.35 -3.88
CA ALA A 149 6.82 -5.37 -3.97
C ALA A 149 6.40 -4.01 -3.42
N ALA A 150 5.20 -3.53 -3.73
CA ALA A 150 4.68 -2.28 -3.18
C ALA A 150 4.57 -2.32 -1.65
N ALA A 151 4.05 -3.42 -1.08
CA ALA A 151 3.98 -3.60 0.36
C ALA A 151 5.38 -3.64 1.00
N SER A 152 6.33 -4.38 0.40
CA SER A 152 7.72 -4.44 0.87
C SER A 152 8.41 -3.08 0.80
N VAL A 153 8.26 -2.34 -0.30
CA VAL A 153 8.80 -0.99 -0.45
C VAL A 153 8.23 -0.04 0.60
N ALA A 154 6.91 -0.07 0.83
CA ALA A 154 6.28 0.76 1.85
C ALA A 154 6.83 0.45 3.25
N VAL A 155 6.82 -0.83 3.65
CA VAL A 155 7.29 -1.25 4.98
C VAL A 155 8.78 -0.97 5.17
N ARG A 156 9.62 -1.36 4.21
CA ARG A 156 11.07 -1.09 4.28
C ARG A 156 11.35 0.40 4.27
N GLY A 157 10.59 1.18 3.51
CA GLY A 157 10.68 2.63 3.50
C GLY A 157 10.47 3.25 4.87
N VAL A 158 9.43 2.80 5.58
CA VAL A 158 9.18 3.22 6.98
C VAL A 158 10.33 2.78 7.89
N LEU A 159 10.73 1.51 7.85
CA LEU A 159 11.75 0.97 8.73
C LEU A 159 13.13 1.61 8.50
N PHE A 160 13.52 1.83 7.25
CA PHE A 160 14.81 2.39 6.87
C PHE A 160 14.85 3.92 6.99
N GLY A 161 13.80 4.58 6.51
CA GLY A 161 13.68 6.03 6.46
C GLY A 161 13.49 6.66 7.84
N ASN A 162 12.79 5.99 8.76
CA ASN A 162 12.68 6.43 10.15
C ASN A 162 13.96 6.06 10.92
N PHE A 163 15.01 6.86 10.75
CA PHE A 163 16.30 6.64 11.40
C PHE A 163 16.30 7.04 12.88
N HIS A 164 15.52 8.05 13.23
CA HIS A 164 15.30 8.53 14.59
C HIS A 164 13.86 8.25 15.06
N PRO A 165 13.48 6.96 15.25
CA PRO A 165 12.14 6.63 15.69
C PRO A 165 11.88 7.22 17.08
N LEU A 166 10.64 7.66 17.29
CA LEU A 166 10.23 8.11 18.62
C LEU A 166 10.36 6.98 19.65
N PRO A 167 10.67 7.31 20.91
CA PRO A 167 10.62 6.33 21.99
C PRO A 167 9.27 5.61 22.03
N PRO A 168 9.23 4.33 22.43
CA PRO A 168 7.99 3.58 22.53
C PRO A 168 6.97 4.33 23.39
N ARG A 169 5.87 4.75 22.77
CA ARG A 169 4.70 5.33 23.41
C ARG A 169 3.45 4.73 22.80
N TRP A 170 2.39 4.63 23.57
CA TRP A 170 1.11 4.13 23.08
C TRP A 170 0.57 5.07 22.00
N HIS A 171 0.24 4.50 20.83
CA HIS A 171 -0.47 5.18 19.76
C HIS A 171 -1.57 4.30 19.20
N ALA A 172 -2.78 4.86 19.13
CA ALA A 172 -3.85 4.21 18.40
C ALA A 172 -3.60 4.32 16.89
N ILE A 173 -3.57 3.18 16.20
CA ILE A 173 -3.50 3.14 14.74
C ILE A 173 -4.85 3.60 14.18
N ARG A 174 -4.81 4.69 13.41
CA ARG A 174 -5.97 5.31 12.76
C ARG A 174 -6.28 4.61 11.44
N ARG A 175 -7.57 4.57 11.11
CA ARG A 175 -8.02 4.11 9.79
C ARG A 175 -7.64 5.13 8.71
N PRO A 176 -7.13 4.69 7.55
CA PRO A 176 -6.81 5.59 6.45
C PRO A 176 -8.06 6.33 5.96
N LYS A 177 -7.94 7.65 5.81
CA LYS A 177 -9.05 8.47 5.28
C LYS A 177 -9.01 8.62 3.76
N LEU A 178 -7.94 8.14 3.11
CA LEU A 178 -7.70 8.33 1.69
C LEU A 178 -8.90 7.90 0.83
N TRP A 179 -9.47 6.71 1.06
CA TRP A 179 -10.62 6.24 0.29
C TRP A 179 -11.85 7.16 0.42
N GLN A 180 -12.15 7.64 1.63
CA GLN A 180 -13.26 8.58 1.86
C GLN A 180 -13.03 9.89 1.11
N ILE A 181 -11.79 10.37 1.11
CA ILE A 181 -11.36 11.57 0.37
C ILE A 181 -11.48 11.33 -1.14
N GLU A 182 -11.01 10.20 -1.66
CA GLU A 182 -11.12 9.82 -3.08
C GLU A 182 -12.59 9.76 -3.53
N GLN A 183 -13.47 9.14 -2.74
CA GLN A 183 -14.90 9.07 -3.02
C GLN A 183 -15.55 10.46 -3.06
N SER A 184 -15.28 11.29 -2.05
CA SER A 184 -15.79 12.66 -2.00
C SER A 184 -15.28 13.51 -3.17
N SER A 185 -14.00 13.34 -3.54
CA SER A 185 -13.39 14.01 -4.69
C SER A 185 -14.04 13.59 -6.00
N LEU A 186 -14.29 12.29 -6.19
CA LEU A 186 -14.97 11.77 -7.37
C LEU A 186 -16.40 12.29 -7.48
N SER A 187 -17.15 12.30 -6.36
CA SER A 187 -18.50 12.84 -6.29
C SER A 187 -18.51 14.34 -6.63
N ASN A 188 -17.62 15.12 -6.02
CA ASN A 188 -17.47 16.55 -6.29
C ASN A 188 -17.13 16.80 -7.77
N LYS A 189 -16.26 15.99 -8.37
CA LYS A 189 -15.91 16.08 -9.80
C LYS A 189 -17.12 15.79 -10.70
N LYS A 190 -17.92 14.76 -10.39
CA LYS A 190 -19.15 14.44 -11.12
C LYS A 190 -20.17 15.58 -11.04
N GLU A 191 -20.38 16.14 -9.85
CA GLU A 191 -21.28 17.29 -9.64
C GLU A 191 -20.82 18.54 -10.41
N MET A 192 -19.52 18.84 -10.41
CA MET A 192 -18.97 19.95 -11.21
C MET A 192 -19.21 19.76 -12.71
N VAL A 193 -19.06 18.52 -13.21
CA VAL A 193 -19.37 18.19 -14.61
C VAL A 193 -20.87 18.33 -14.89
N LYS A 194 -21.74 17.90 -13.98
CA LYS A 194 -23.20 18.08 -14.13
C LYS A 194 -23.59 19.56 -14.19
N ARG A 195 -23.09 20.39 -13.26
CA ARG A 195 -23.31 21.85 -13.28
C ARG A 195 -22.77 22.52 -14.54
N ARG A 196 -21.69 22.00 -15.12
CA ARG A 196 -21.20 22.43 -16.44
C ARG A 196 -22.32 22.27 -17.47
N TYR A 197 -22.95 21.09 -17.57
CA TYR A 197 -24.04 20.84 -18.52
C TYR A 197 -25.23 21.80 -18.29
N ASP A 198 -25.59 22.08 -17.03
CA ASP A 198 -26.70 22.98 -16.71
C ASP A 198 -26.42 24.46 -17.04
N LEU A 199 -25.18 24.94 -16.84
CA LEU A 199 -24.75 26.29 -17.27
C LEU A 199 -24.43 26.40 -18.77
N HIS A 200 -24.14 25.28 -19.45
CA HIS A 200 -23.68 25.22 -20.84
C HIS A 200 -24.75 25.51 -21.89
N LYS A 201 -25.97 25.91 -21.51
CA LYS A 201 -26.84 26.59 -22.49
C LYS A 201 -26.33 28.00 -22.86
N ARG A 202 -25.33 28.56 -22.14
CA ARG A 202 -24.81 29.92 -22.43
C ARG A 202 -23.28 30.11 -22.43
N LEU A 203 -22.42 29.16 -22.08
CA LEU A 203 -20.96 29.40 -22.02
C LEU A 203 -20.10 28.22 -22.52
N SER A 204 -18.95 28.59 -23.11
CA SER A 204 -17.92 27.74 -23.72
C SER A 204 -17.32 26.69 -22.76
N SER A 205 -16.77 25.62 -23.33
CA SER A 205 -16.13 24.47 -22.70
C SER A 205 -14.99 24.88 -21.76
N SER A 206 -15.33 25.26 -20.53
CA SER A 206 -14.34 25.61 -19.50
C SER A 206 -13.87 24.35 -18.78
N ASP A 207 -12.56 24.25 -18.54
CA ASP A 207 -11.95 23.12 -17.84
C ASP A 207 -12.54 22.92 -16.43
N ALA A 208 -12.62 21.67 -15.98
CA ALA A 208 -13.24 21.33 -14.69
C ALA A 208 -12.50 22.01 -13.53
N THR A 209 -11.20 22.26 -13.72
CA THR A 209 -10.35 23.04 -12.83
C THR A 209 -10.86 24.47 -12.68
N ALA A 210 -11.08 25.19 -13.79
CA ALA A 210 -11.60 26.57 -13.74
C ALA A 210 -12.96 26.62 -13.03
N ILE A 211 -13.85 25.65 -13.28
CA ILE A 211 -15.12 25.51 -12.56
C ILE A 211 -14.91 25.35 -11.05
N ALA A 212 -13.94 24.54 -10.63
CA ALA A 212 -13.62 24.30 -9.23
C ALA A 212 -13.06 25.55 -8.53
N ILE A 213 -12.07 26.21 -9.14
CA ILE A 213 -11.30 27.28 -8.49
C ILE A 213 -11.89 28.68 -8.66
N GLU A 214 -12.59 28.96 -9.76
CA GLU A 214 -13.08 30.31 -10.07
C GLU A 214 -14.61 30.41 -9.92
N TYR A 215 -15.33 29.53 -10.61
CA TYR A 215 -16.79 29.65 -10.69
C TYR A 215 -17.51 29.15 -9.44
N THR A 216 -17.03 28.07 -8.81
CA THR A 216 -17.71 27.51 -7.62
C THR A 216 -17.70 28.47 -6.43
N PRO A 217 -16.57 29.12 -6.06
CA PRO A 217 -16.57 30.14 -5.02
C PRO A 217 -17.45 31.34 -5.38
N LEU A 218 -17.41 31.80 -6.64
CA LEU A 218 -18.22 32.93 -7.12
C LEU A 218 -19.72 32.62 -7.05
N ILE A 219 -20.16 31.44 -7.49
CA ILE A 219 -21.56 31.02 -7.43
C ILE A 219 -22.02 30.87 -5.97
N LYS A 220 -21.18 30.29 -5.09
CA LYS A 220 -21.48 30.25 -3.65
C LYS A 220 -21.67 31.66 -3.10
N TRP A 221 -20.76 32.59 -3.44
CA TRP A 221 -20.84 33.99 -3.02
C TRP A 221 -22.10 34.69 -3.54
N LEU A 222 -22.45 34.52 -4.82
CA LEU A 222 -23.68 35.07 -5.41
C LEU A 222 -24.96 34.45 -4.80
N GLY A 223 -24.91 33.18 -4.40
CA GLY A 223 -26.01 32.47 -3.74
C GLY A 223 -26.30 32.92 -2.30
N PHE A 224 -25.35 33.57 -1.61
CA PHE A 224 -25.56 34.16 -0.28
C PHE A 224 -26.13 35.59 -0.33
N GLY A 225 -26.32 36.17 -1.52
CA GLY A 225 -26.79 37.55 -1.70
C GLY A 225 -28.30 37.74 -1.87
N VAL A 226 -29.12 36.68 -1.83
CA VAL A 226 -30.58 36.79 -1.99
C VAL A 226 -31.28 36.49 -0.66
N PRO A 227 -31.58 37.51 0.17
CA PRO A 227 -32.57 37.37 1.21
C PRO A 227 -33.95 37.45 0.55
N GLY A 228 -34.51 36.30 0.16
CA GLY A 228 -35.92 36.24 -0.25
C GLY A 228 -36.25 35.16 -1.27
N GLY A 229 -36.79 34.05 -0.77
CA GLY A 229 -37.85 33.29 -1.44
C GLY A 229 -37.43 32.30 -2.54
N ARG A 230 -37.33 31.02 -2.16
CA ARG A 230 -38.30 30.04 -2.69
C ARG A 230 -38.31 28.74 -1.88
N GLU A 231 -39.51 28.45 -1.43
CA GLU A 231 -39.97 27.24 -0.77
C GLU A 231 -39.85 26.01 -1.68
N THR A 232 -39.65 24.86 -1.02
CA THR A 232 -40.01 23.47 -1.39
C THR A 232 -40.45 23.18 -2.82
N CYS A 233 -39.74 22.25 -3.46
CA CYS A 233 -40.35 21.21 -4.30
C CYS A 233 -39.75 19.85 -3.90
N GLU A 234 -40.49 19.11 -3.09
CA GLU A 234 -40.44 17.64 -3.08
C GLU A 234 -40.84 17.11 -4.46
N GLY A 235 -40.24 15.98 -4.89
CA GLY A 235 -40.68 15.30 -6.10
C GLY A 235 -39.76 14.22 -6.64
N ASN A 236 -39.92 13.00 -6.11
CA ASN A 236 -39.78 11.68 -6.75
C ASN A 236 -38.51 11.30 -7.54
N GLY A 237 -37.72 10.42 -6.92
CA GLY A 237 -37.66 9.01 -7.32
C GLY A 237 -36.90 8.66 -8.61
N LYS A 238 -35.67 8.19 -8.43
CA LYS A 238 -35.11 6.96 -9.03
C LYS A 238 -33.77 6.66 -8.33
N GLU A 239 -33.84 5.77 -7.35
CA GLU A 239 -32.69 5.05 -6.84
C GLU A 239 -32.15 4.19 -8.00
N GLU A 240 -30.98 4.55 -8.53
CA GLU A 240 -30.23 3.67 -9.41
C GLU A 240 -29.32 2.81 -8.54
N GLU A 241 -29.53 1.49 -8.63
CA GLU A 241 -28.87 0.43 -7.89
C GLU A 241 -27.35 0.65 -7.80
N ILE A 242 -26.89 0.90 -6.58
CA ILE A 242 -25.50 0.73 -6.21
C ILE A 242 -25.27 -0.78 -6.17
N ILE A 243 -24.48 -1.30 -7.09
CA ILE A 243 -23.93 -2.66 -6.98
C ILE A 243 -23.00 -2.64 -5.77
N ASP A 244 -23.56 -3.10 -4.66
CA ASP A 244 -22.91 -3.29 -3.38
C ASP A 244 -21.96 -4.48 -3.50
N MET A 245 -20.68 -4.19 -3.74
CA MET A 245 -19.62 -5.18 -3.79
C MET A 245 -18.69 -4.97 -2.59
N MET A 246 -19.25 -5.10 -1.39
CA MET A 246 -18.56 -5.54 -0.16
C MET A 246 -19.60 -5.81 0.94
N ASN A 247 -20.45 -6.83 0.73
CA ASN A 247 -21.11 -7.49 1.85
C ASN A 247 -20.06 -8.33 2.59
N LEU A 248 -19.54 -7.79 3.69
CA LEU A 248 -18.87 -8.55 4.75
C LEU A 248 -19.79 -8.51 5.97
N ASP A 249 -20.92 -9.20 5.86
CA ASP A 249 -21.66 -9.69 7.02
C ASP A 249 -20.99 -11.01 7.44
N GLU A 250 -20.01 -10.93 8.33
CA GLU A 250 -19.76 -12.00 9.28
C GLU A 250 -20.01 -11.46 10.69
N GLN A 251 -21.06 -12.01 11.24
CA GLN A 251 -21.62 -11.83 12.56
C GLN A 251 -20.64 -12.40 13.60
N GLU A 252 -19.82 -11.55 14.23
CA GLU A 252 -19.06 -11.95 15.42
C GLU A 252 -19.65 -11.31 16.68
N SER A 253 -20.18 -12.19 17.52
CA SER A 253 -20.64 -11.92 18.87
C SER A 253 -19.50 -11.37 19.74
N PHE A 254 -19.71 -10.19 20.32
CA PHE A 254 -18.86 -9.67 21.38
C PHE A 254 -18.94 -10.57 22.61
N SER A 255 -17.90 -11.38 22.86
CA SER A 255 -17.58 -11.84 24.21
C SER A 255 -16.56 -10.86 24.79
N ASP A 256 -17.04 -10.05 25.71
CA ASP A 256 -16.29 -9.25 26.66
C ASP A 256 -15.50 -10.21 27.56
N ASP A 257 -14.17 -10.22 27.49
CA ASP A 257 -13.28 -10.74 28.56
C ASP A 257 -11.82 -10.27 28.36
N GLU A 258 -11.37 -9.53 29.39
CA GLU A 258 -10.01 -9.26 29.88
C GLU A 258 -8.93 -8.66 28.94
N ILE A 259 -8.72 -7.35 29.12
CA ILE A 259 -7.49 -6.63 28.78
C ILE A 259 -6.35 -7.18 29.66
N GLU A 260 -5.37 -7.83 29.03
CA GLU A 260 -4.06 -8.08 29.63
C GLU A 260 -3.11 -6.97 29.17
N ASP A 261 -2.54 -6.25 30.15
CA ASP A 261 -1.66 -5.09 29.95
C ASP A 261 -0.46 -5.40 29.04
N TRP A 262 -0.28 -4.61 27.97
CA TRP A 262 1.01 -4.43 27.29
C TRP A 262 1.14 -3.06 26.61
#